data_AF-A0A162MDT1-F1
#
_entry.id   AF-A0A162MDT1-F1
#
_cell.length_a   1.000
_cell.length_b   1.000
_cell.length_c   1.000
_cell.angle_alpha   90.00
_cell.angle_beta   90.00
_cell.angle_gamma   90.00
#
_symmetry.space_group_name_H-M   'P 1'
#
loop_
_entity.id
_entity.type
_entity.pdbx_description
1 polymer ?
#
loop_
_entity_poly.entity_id
_entity_poly.type
_entity_poly.pdbx_seq_one_letter_code
_entity_poly.pdbx_strand_id
1 'polypeptide(L)'
;MSFFSSTIGGTVAATAVATAALLAISCRALYPRHAKAIASPLRTVLPKLSPDQVARLDYTPDAFPGARDVSTPYGSIRVYEFGPVDGRKVLMVHGISTSCQTLGPIAHGLVAHAGCRVMLFDLFGRGFSDGVGDLPHDARLYTSQMLLALASSALPWTGDAAFDLLGYSMGGGVAVHFVAAFPRMLRSLILLAPAGLVRPERFGAAARFVFTSGLVPERLLAAITRRRLRRPISSRRTEPRQKDGPSHSSSSSKQPSVLEKSTQPIDASVAEVVDVRDTASELEHPEPRGSDLGMRVMRYVGWMLTHHEGFVPAFMSCIRDAPLVGQQAVWARLAAIVRGSQDGQEKQGPGLSLCLVFGRLDEVVNAEDYAADLLPMLGGKENATWEVVPGGHEFPMTYSRHVLRIIFTFWGEPEGALVKLQEEGEAELRAAGQN
;
A
#
# COMPACT_ATOMS: atom_id res chain seq x y z
N MET A 1 37.21 42.98 42.26
CA MET A 1 36.58 41.66 42.00
C MET A 1 35.14 41.75 41.46
N SER A 2 34.33 42.75 41.82
CA SER A 2 32.94 42.89 41.32
C SER A 2 32.80 43.09 39.79
N PHE A 3 33.70 43.85 39.15
CA PHE A 3 33.66 44.10 37.70
C PHE A 3 33.89 42.85 36.82
N PHE A 4 34.76 41.93 37.24
CA PHE A 4 35.05 40.70 36.47
C PHE A 4 33.87 39.70 36.49
N SER A 5 33.11 39.66 37.59
CA SER A 5 31.96 38.77 37.72
C SER A 5 30.79 39.19 36.81
N SER A 6 30.58 40.51 36.64
CA SER A 6 29.57 41.08 35.74
C SER A 6 29.83 40.74 34.26
N THR A 7 31.08 40.84 33.81
CA THR A 7 31.44 40.60 32.41
C THR A 7 31.35 39.12 32.04
N ILE A 8 31.78 38.22 32.95
CA ILE A 8 31.66 36.77 32.74
C ILE A 8 30.17 36.36 32.69
N GLY A 9 29.34 36.90 33.59
CA GLY A 9 27.90 36.67 33.57
C GLY A 9 27.23 37.13 32.28
N GLY A 10 27.63 38.30 31.75
CA GLY A 10 27.15 38.81 30.47
C GLY A 10 27.53 37.92 29.27
N THR A 11 28.77 37.44 29.20
CA THR A 11 29.24 36.55 28.12
C THR A 11 28.54 35.19 28.17
N VAL A 12 28.36 34.62 29.36
CA VAL A 12 27.65 33.34 29.52
C VAL A 12 26.18 33.49 29.11
N ALA A 13 25.51 34.55 29.54
CA ALA A 13 24.12 34.84 29.17
C ALA A 13 23.97 35.05 27.65
N ALA A 14 24.85 35.86 27.02
CA ALA A 14 24.82 36.09 25.59
C ALA A 14 25.06 34.80 24.78
N THR A 15 25.98 33.94 25.23
CA THR A 15 26.27 32.65 24.59
C THR A 15 25.09 31.69 24.71
N ALA A 16 24.43 31.64 25.89
CA ALA A 16 23.25 30.83 26.10
C ALA A 16 22.08 31.28 25.21
N VAL A 17 21.83 32.59 25.11
CA VAL A 17 20.79 33.15 24.24
C VAL A 17 21.08 32.89 22.77
N ALA A 18 22.32 33.11 22.31
CA ALA A 18 22.71 32.84 20.93
C ALA A 18 22.58 31.36 20.57
N THR A 19 22.98 30.46 21.48
CA THR A 19 22.84 29.01 21.31
C THR A 19 21.37 28.60 21.27
N ALA A 20 20.54 29.12 22.18
CA ALA A 20 19.10 28.84 22.20
C ALA A 20 18.41 29.37 20.94
N ALA A 21 18.78 30.57 20.46
CA ALA A 21 18.25 31.13 19.22
C ALA A 21 18.68 30.30 18.00
N LEU A 22 19.96 29.91 17.92
CA LEU A 22 20.46 29.06 16.84
C LEU A 22 19.79 27.68 16.84
N LEU A 23 19.61 27.08 18.02
CA LEU A 23 18.87 25.82 18.19
C LEU A 23 17.41 25.99 17.77
N ALA A 24 16.72 27.05 18.20
CA ALA A 24 15.33 27.30 17.83
C ALA A 24 15.15 27.53 16.33
N ILE A 25 16.04 28.30 15.70
CA ILE A 25 16.06 28.53 14.24
C ILE A 25 16.36 27.23 13.52
N SER A 26 17.35 26.46 13.97
CA SER A 26 17.72 25.17 13.37
C SER A 26 16.59 24.16 13.50
N CYS A 27 15.98 24.02 14.67
CA CYS A 27 14.81 23.15 14.88
C CYS A 27 13.66 23.56 13.97
N ARG A 28 13.34 24.85 13.87
CA ARG A 28 12.25 25.33 12.99
C ARG A 28 12.56 25.16 11.50
N ALA A 29 13.83 25.27 11.10
CA ALA A 29 14.26 25.10 9.72
C ALA A 29 14.35 23.63 9.29
N LEU A 30 14.72 22.73 10.22
CA LEU A 30 14.96 21.31 9.99
C LEU A 30 13.72 20.44 10.24
N TYR A 31 12.83 20.87 11.14
CA TYR A 31 11.59 20.20 11.54
C TYR A 31 10.41 21.19 11.40
N PRO A 32 9.99 21.50 10.16
CA PRO A 32 8.88 22.41 9.93
C PRO A 32 7.58 21.84 10.53
N ARG A 33 6.77 22.70 11.16
CA ARG A 33 5.40 22.32 11.53
C ARG A 33 4.56 22.31 10.26
N HIS A 34 4.00 21.16 9.93
CA HIS A 34 3.05 21.05 8.82
C HIS A 34 1.68 21.62 9.24
N ALA A 35 0.93 22.11 8.25
CA ALA A 35 -0.48 22.40 8.46
C ALA A 35 -1.23 21.10 8.77
N LYS A 36 -2.33 21.18 9.53
CA LYS A 36 -3.15 20.01 9.89
C LYS A 36 -3.60 19.23 8.64
N ALA A 37 -4.17 19.96 7.68
CA ALA A 37 -4.49 19.45 6.36
C ALA A 37 -3.56 20.08 5.32
N ILE A 38 -2.94 19.24 4.50
CA ILE A 38 -2.06 19.62 3.39
C ILE A 38 -2.86 19.44 2.10
N ALA A 39 -3.17 20.53 1.41
CA ALA A 39 -4.08 20.51 0.27
C ALA A 39 -3.58 19.60 -0.88
N SER A 40 -4.49 18.78 -1.41
CA SER A 40 -4.20 17.84 -2.49
C SER A 40 -4.06 18.55 -3.85
N PRO A 41 -3.50 17.86 -4.87
CA PRO A 41 -3.38 18.40 -6.22
C PRO A 41 -4.72 18.83 -6.84
N LEU A 42 -5.84 18.28 -6.35
CA LEU A 42 -7.17 18.69 -6.77
C LEU A 42 -7.43 20.17 -6.51
N ARG A 43 -6.90 20.71 -5.41
CA ARG A 43 -7.07 22.11 -5.00
C ARG A 43 -5.88 22.97 -5.39
N THR A 44 -4.68 22.40 -5.46
CA THR A 44 -3.44 23.17 -5.63
C THR A 44 -2.92 23.19 -7.08
N VAL A 45 -3.26 22.17 -7.89
CA VAL A 45 -2.71 21.98 -9.24
C VAL A 45 -3.80 22.00 -10.31
N LEU A 46 -4.85 21.18 -10.18
CA LEU A 46 -5.88 21.05 -11.22
C LEU A 46 -6.56 22.37 -11.63
N PRO A 47 -6.85 23.34 -10.73
CA PRO A 47 -7.45 24.61 -11.13
C PRO A 47 -6.55 25.46 -12.04
N LYS A 48 -5.27 25.12 -12.15
CA LYS A 48 -4.27 25.82 -12.99
C LYS A 48 -4.06 25.12 -14.34
N LEU A 49 -4.67 23.96 -14.55
CA LEU A 49 -4.53 23.18 -15.78
C LEU A 49 -5.74 23.40 -16.70
N SER A 50 -5.51 23.37 -18.01
CA SER A 50 -6.61 23.30 -18.98
C SER A 50 -7.30 21.93 -18.96
N PRO A 51 -8.56 21.80 -19.42
CA PRO A 51 -9.24 20.52 -19.52
C PRO A 51 -8.42 19.45 -20.26
N ASP A 52 -7.77 19.83 -21.37
CA ASP A 52 -6.91 18.92 -22.14
C ASP A 52 -5.67 18.45 -21.36
N GLN A 53 -5.12 19.32 -20.50
CA GLN A 53 -3.99 18.94 -19.64
C GLN A 53 -4.43 17.98 -18.55
N VAL A 54 -5.64 18.17 -17.98
CA VAL A 54 -6.22 17.24 -17.00
C VAL A 54 -6.50 15.89 -17.63
N ALA A 55 -7.09 15.86 -18.83
CA ALA A 55 -7.40 14.62 -19.56
C ALA A 55 -6.16 13.79 -19.96
N ARG A 56 -4.96 14.41 -19.97
CA ARG A 56 -3.69 13.73 -20.25
C ARG A 56 -3.00 13.18 -18.99
N LEU A 57 -3.56 13.37 -17.80
CA LEU A 57 -3.01 12.77 -16.59
C LEU A 57 -3.24 11.26 -16.61
N ASP A 58 -2.24 10.51 -16.12
CA ASP A 58 -2.34 9.04 -16.01
C ASP A 58 -3.44 8.59 -15.03
N TYR A 59 -3.84 9.48 -14.11
CA TYR A 59 -4.98 9.31 -13.20
C TYR A 59 -5.69 10.65 -13.03
N THR A 60 -7.00 10.67 -13.27
CA THR A 60 -7.85 11.86 -13.24
C THR A 60 -8.86 11.79 -12.09
N PRO A 61 -9.42 12.92 -11.61
CA PRO A 61 -10.39 12.92 -10.51
C PRO A 61 -11.71 12.21 -10.81
N ASP A 62 -11.98 11.95 -12.09
CA ASP A 62 -13.13 11.24 -12.64
C ASP A 62 -12.77 9.85 -13.17
N ALA A 63 -11.59 9.33 -12.80
CA ALA A 63 -11.11 8.01 -13.22
C ALA A 63 -12.10 6.87 -12.89
N PHE A 64 -12.95 7.06 -11.88
CA PHE A 64 -14.04 6.14 -11.55
C PHE A 64 -15.38 6.88 -11.39
N PRO A 65 -16.52 6.21 -11.65
CA PRO A 65 -17.82 6.82 -11.46
C PRO A 65 -18.13 7.10 -9.96
N GLY A 66 -19.06 8.03 -9.72
CA GLY A 66 -19.48 8.38 -8.37
C GLY A 66 -18.41 9.11 -7.55
N ALA A 67 -17.45 9.75 -8.23
CA ALA A 67 -16.41 10.56 -7.62
C ALA A 67 -17.00 11.69 -6.76
N ARG A 68 -16.50 11.83 -5.53
CA ARG A 68 -16.86 12.90 -4.61
C ARG A 68 -15.71 13.26 -3.68
N ASP A 69 -15.75 14.49 -3.19
CA ASP A 69 -14.85 15.01 -2.17
C ASP A 69 -15.56 15.07 -0.83
N VAL A 70 -15.11 14.25 0.12
CA VAL A 70 -15.70 14.16 1.45
C VAL A 70 -14.89 15.05 2.38
N SER A 71 -15.50 16.15 2.84
CA SER A 71 -14.89 17.03 3.84
C SER A 71 -14.84 16.35 5.20
N THR A 72 -13.67 16.35 5.83
CA THR A 72 -13.45 15.75 7.15
C THR A 72 -12.60 16.65 8.04
N PRO A 73 -12.55 16.39 9.37
CA PRO A 73 -11.64 17.10 10.27
C PRO A 73 -10.14 16.98 9.91
N TYR A 74 -9.78 16.00 9.07
CA TYR A 74 -8.39 15.72 8.64
C TYR A 74 -8.06 16.30 7.25
N GLY A 75 -9.03 16.93 6.57
CA GLY A 75 -8.94 17.33 5.17
C GLY A 75 -9.96 16.60 4.30
N SER A 76 -9.87 16.79 2.98
CA SER A 76 -10.76 16.16 2.00
C SER A 76 -10.31 14.74 1.63
N ILE A 77 -11.26 13.81 1.53
CA ILE A 77 -11.05 12.46 0.98
C ILE A 77 -11.66 12.40 -0.43
N ARG A 78 -10.89 11.98 -1.43
CA ARG A 78 -11.41 11.60 -2.73
C ARG A 78 -11.98 10.17 -2.65
N VAL A 79 -13.30 10.04 -2.80
CA VAL A 79 -14.04 8.78 -2.75
C VAL A 79 -14.74 8.53 -4.08
N TYR A 80 -14.78 7.27 -4.50
CA TYR A 80 -15.51 6.78 -5.67
C TYR A 80 -16.45 5.66 -5.22
N GLU A 81 -17.67 5.67 -5.73
CA GLU A 81 -18.67 4.67 -5.36
C GLU A 81 -19.61 4.39 -6.53
N PHE A 82 -19.60 3.16 -7.02
CA PHE A 82 -20.30 2.80 -8.27
C PHE A 82 -20.68 1.32 -8.32
N GLY A 83 -21.49 0.98 -9.33
CA GLY A 83 -22.17 -0.31 -9.45
C GLY A 83 -23.63 -0.26 -8.94
N PRO A 84 -24.40 -1.34 -9.12
CA PRO A 84 -25.81 -1.42 -8.73
C PRO A 84 -26.03 -1.08 -7.24
N VAL A 85 -27.10 -0.35 -6.92
CA VAL A 85 -27.36 0.13 -5.53
C VAL A 85 -27.67 -1.01 -4.55
N ASP A 86 -28.18 -2.12 -5.08
CA ASP A 86 -28.52 -3.37 -4.40
C ASP A 86 -27.40 -4.43 -4.52
N GLY A 87 -26.32 -4.09 -5.21
CA GLY A 87 -25.17 -4.97 -5.41
C GLY A 87 -24.45 -5.33 -4.12
N ARG A 88 -23.78 -6.48 -4.13
CA ARG A 88 -22.87 -6.90 -3.05
C ARG A 88 -21.84 -5.79 -2.80
N LYS A 89 -21.77 -5.29 -1.56
CA LYS A 89 -20.95 -4.12 -1.20
C LYS A 89 -19.51 -4.52 -0.94
N VAL A 90 -18.56 -3.83 -1.57
CA VAL A 90 -17.12 -4.08 -1.41
C VAL A 90 -16.38 -2.77 -1.16
N LEU A 91 -15.73 -2.64 0.00
CA LEU A 91 -14.82 -1.52 0.29
C LEU A 91 -13.40 -1.95 -0.09
N MET A 92 -12.68 -1.11 -0.83
CA MET A 92 -11.34 -1.42 -1.35
C MET A 92 -10.31 -0.41 -0.85
N VAL A 93 -9.19 -0.91 -0.29
CA VAL A 93 -8.12 -0.10 0.32
C VAL A 93 -6.78 -0.41 -0.35
N HIS A 94 -6.16 0.61 -0.95
CA HIS A 94 -4.90 0.49 -1.70
C HIS A 94 -3.64 0.57 -0.82
N GLY A 95 -2.46 0.46 -1.45
CA GLY A 95 -1.14 0.37 -0.81
C GLY A 95 -0.53 1.70 -0.32
N ILE A 96 0.76 1.69 -0.03
CA ILE A 96 1.49 2.84 0.56
C ILE A 96 1.84 3.92 -0.46
N SER A 97 2.26 3.53 -1.66
CA SER A 97 2.93 4.40 -2.64
C SER A 97 1.98 4.90 -3.72
N THR A 98 0.82 4.27 -3.88
CA THR A 98 -0.05 4.43 -5.05
C THR A 98 -1.37 5.14 -4.69
N SER A 99 -2.30 5.23 -5.63
CA SER A 99 -3.68 5.69 -5.40
C SER A 99 -4.65 4.52 -5.60
N CYS A 100 -5.96 4.73 -5.42
CA CYS A 100 -6.92 3.64 -5.59
C CYS A 100 -6.99 3.10 -7.03
N GLN A 101 -6.33 3.74 -7.99
CA GLN A 101 -6.22 3.30 -9.38
C GLN A 101 -5.65 1.88 -9.53
N THR A 102 -4.80 1.43 -8.60
CA THR A 102 -4.20 0.09 -8.61
C THR A 102 -5.23 -1.03 -8.46
N LEU A 103 -6.37 -0.72 -7.85
CA LEU A 103 -7.48 -1.65 -7.66
C LEU A 103 -8.57 -1.48 -8.72
N GLY A 104 -8.37 -0.59 -9.70
CA GLY A 104 -9.34 -0.28 -10.75
C GLY A 104 -9.79 -1.50 -11.57
N PRO A 105 -8.88 -2.34 -12.10
CA PRO A 105 -9.26 -3.53 -12.86
C PRO A 105 -10.15 -4.49 -12.06
N ILE A 106 -9.78 -4.74 -10.80
CA ILE A 106 -10.59 -5.57 -9.89
C ILE A 106 -11.94 -4.92 -9.62
N ALA A 107 -11.98 -3.62 -9.30
CA ALA A 107 -13.23 -2.90 -9.04
C ALA A 107 -14.20 -2.98 -10.22
N HIS A 108 -13.71 -2.72 -11.44
CA HIS A 108 -14.52 -2.83 -12.66
C HIS A 108 -14.98 -4.26 -12.91
N GLY A 109 -14.11 -5.26 -12.72
CA GLY A 109 -14.48 -6.66 -12.88
C GLY A 109 -15.55 -7.12 -11.89
N LEU A 110 -15.46 -6.70 -10.62
CA LEU A 110 -16.50 -6.99 -9.61
C LEU A 110 -17.86 -6.41 -10.00
N VAL A 111 -17.89 -5.18 -10.53
CA VAL A 111 -19.13 -4.56 -11.00
C VAL A 111 -19.65 -5.25 -12.27
N ALA A 112 -18.80 -5.46 -13.27
CA ALA A 112 -19.20 -5.96 -14.57
C ALA A 112 -19.66 -7.42 -14.54
N HIS A 113 -19.00 -8.26 -13.74
CA HIS A 113 -19.19 -9.71 -13.77
C HIS A 113 -20.02 -10.25 -12.61
N ALA A 114 -20.00 -9.59 -11.45
CA ALA A 114 -20.75 -9.99 -10.26
C ALA A 114 -21.77 -8.95 -9.76
N GLY A 115 -21.98 -7.83 -10.50
CA GLY A 115 -22.97 -6.82 -10.15
C GLY A 115 -22.71 -6.16 -8.79
N CYS A 116 -21.46 -6.09 -8.35
CA CYS A 116 -21.10 -5.54 -7.05
C CYS A 116 -21.28 -4.02 -6.99
N ARG A 117 -21.51 -3.52 -5.76
CA ARG A 117 -21.40 -2.10 -5.40
C ARG A 117 -20.02 -1.88 -4.78
N VAL A 118 -19.14 -1.16 -5.46
CA VAL A 118 -17.77 -0.96 -4.99
C VAL A 118 -17.58 0.46 -4.46
N MET A 119 -16.75 0.59 -3.41
CA MET A 119 -16.27 1.86 -2.91
C MET A 119 -14.73 1.84 -2.86
N LEU A 120 -14.12 2.83 -3.49
CA LEU A 120 -12.68 3.08 -3.44
C LEU A 120 -12.43 4.50 -2.95
N PHE A 121 -11.28 4.73 -2.34
CA PHE A 121 -10.88 6.07 -1.95
C PHE A 121 -9.36 6.20 -1.95
N ASP A 122 -8.89 7.43 -2.17
CA ASP A 122 -7.48 7.71 -2.03
C ASP A 122 -7.13 7.87 -0.55
N LEU A 123 -6.22 7.05 -0.02
CA LEU A 123 -5.67 7.24 1.32
C LEU A 123 -5.05 8.65 1.48
N PHE A 124 -5.09 9.21 2.68
CA PHE A 124 -4.62 10.59 2.94
C PHE A 124 -3.20 10.84 2.42
N GLY A 125 -2.98 11.93 1.69
CA GLY A 125 -1.70 12.24 1.07
C GLY A 125 -1.39 11.47 -0.22
N ARG A 126 -2.33 10.67 -0.73
CA ARG A 126 -2.23 9.97 -2.02
C ARG A 126 -3.35 10.41 -2.95
N GLY A 127 -3.14 10.20 -4.24
CA GLY A 127 -4.13 10.50 -5.27
C GLY A 127 -4.61 11.94 -5.20
N PHE A 128 -5.92 12.13 -5.02
CA PHE A 128 -6.55 13.44 -4.86
C PHE A 128 -7.05 13.74 -3.44
N SER A 129 -6.72 12.92 -2.44
CA SER A 129 -7.02 13.19 -1.03
C SER A 129 -6.00 14.15 -0.42
N ASP A 130 -6.44 15.01 0.50
CA ASP A 130 -5.53 15.88 1.25
C ASP A 130 -4.55 15.04 2.09
N GLY A 131 -3.38 15.59 2.41
CA GLY A 131 -2.44 15.02 3.38
C GLY A 131 -2.77 15.45 4.82
N VAL A 132 -2.40 14.63 5.80
CA VAL A 132 -2.54 14.95 7.23
C VAL A 132 -1.16 15.29 7.81
N GLY A 133 -0.93 16.55 8.16
CA GLY A 133 0.42 17.01 8.53
C GLY A 133 0.76 16.89 10.01
N ASP A 134 -0.23 16.76 10.89
CA ASP A 134 -0.06 16.84 12.34
C ASP A 134 -0.31 15.53 13.09
N LEU A 135 -0.58 14.42 12.38
CA LEU A 135 -0.83 13.10 12.95
C LEU A 135 0.02 12.01 12.30
N PRO A 136 0.33 10.93 13.06
CA PRO A 136 0.95 9.75 12.47
C PRO A 136 -0.01 9.05 11.50
N HIS A 137 0.53 8.61 10.37
CA HIS A 137 -0.19 7.82 9.39
C HIS A 137 -0.20 6.33 9.78
N ASP A 138 -0.89 6.05 10.88
CA ASP A 138 -1.01 4.72 11.48
C ASP A 138 -2.37 4.05 11.15
N ALA A 139 -2.57 2.85 11.71
CA ALA A 139 -3.83 2.12 11.55
C ALA A 139 -5.05 2.89 12.07
N ARG A 140 -4.92 3.77 13.07
CA ARG A 140 -6.03 4.54 13.64
C ARG A 140 -6.47 5.62 12.68
N LEU A 141 -5.52 6.34 12.07
CA LEU A 141 -5.83 7.36 11.06
C LEU A 141 -6.56 6.73 9.87
N TYR A 142 -6.05 5.62 9.32
CA TYR A 142 -6.67 4.99 8.15
C TYR A 142 -7.97 4.27 8.45
N THR A 143 -8.11 3.66 9.63
CA THR A 143 -9.41 3.14 10.09
C THR A 143 -10.44 4.26 10.18
N SER A 144 -10.06 5.42 10.71
CA SER A 144 -10.92 6.61 10.75
C SER A 144 -11.28 7.09 9.35
N GLN A 145 -10.30 7.10 8.42
CA GLN A 145 -10.53 7.46 7.03
C GLN A 145 -11.55 6.52 6.36
N MET A 146 -11.44 5.21 6.58
CA MET A 146 -12.39 4.22 6.06
C MET A 146 -13.81 4.49 6.58
N LEU A 147 -13.97 4.73 7.89
CA LEU A 147 -15.28 5.05 8.48
C LEU A 147 -15.87 6.34 7.89
N LEU A 148 -15.05 7.37 7.67
CA LEU A 148 -15.48 8.64 7.05
C LEU A 148 -15.90 8.44 5.60
N ALA A 149 -15.18 7.61 4.84
CA ALA A 149 -15.56 7.25 3.47
C ALA A 149 -16.90 6.50 3.44
N LEU A 150 -17.09 5.50 4.31
CA LEU A 150 -18.34 4.74 4.42
C LEU A 150 -19.51 5.64 4.83
N ALA A 151 -19.32 6.51 5.81
CA ALA A 151 -20.34 7.45 6.29
C ALA A 151 -20.75 8.50 5.25
N SER A 152 -19.93 8.73 4.21
CA SER A 152 -20.25 9.65 3.12
C SER A 152 -21.20 9.09 2.07
N SER A 153 -21.49 7.79 2.11
CA SER A 153 -22.40 7.14 1.16
C SER A 153 -23.86 7.43 1.51
N ALA A 154 -24.70 7.52 0.49
CA ALA A 154 -26.16 7.52 0.66
C ALA A 154 -26.71 6.12 0.99
N LEU A 155 -25.92 5.06 0.80
CA LEU A 155 -26.31 3.68 1.09
C LEU A 155 -25.84 3.27 2.49
N PRO A 156 -26.54 2.34 3.16
CA PRO A 156 -26.09 1.82 4.45
C PRO A 156 -24.91 0.86 4.26
N TRP A 157 -23.74 1.25 4.78
CA TRP A 157 -22.51 0.44 4.85
C TRP A 157 -22.22 -0.10 6.26
N THR A 158 -23.14 0.09 7.20
CA THR A 158 -23.04 -0.36 8.59
C THR A 158 -24.08 -1.42 8.90
N GLY A 159 -23.87 -2.18 9.98
CA GLY A 159 -24.71 -3.30 10.39
C GLY A 159 -23.96 -4.63 10.32
N ASP A 160 -24.62 -5.72 10.70
CA ASP A 160 -23.99 -7.04 10.66
C ASP A 160 -23.76 -7.52 9.22
N ALA A 161 -22.53 -7.96 8.91
CA ALA A 161 -22.12 -8.46 7.59
C ALA A 161 -22.48 -7.51 6.42
N ALA A 162 -22.31 -6.20 6.64
CA ALA A 162 -22.77 -5.14 5.75
C ALA A 162 -22.00 -5.07 4.43
N PHE A 163 -20.71 -5.39 4.42
CA PHE A 163 -19.86 -5.34 3.22
C PHE A 163 -18.65 -6.29 3.30
N ASP A 164 -18.03 -6.57 2.16
CA ASP A 164 -16.74 -7.26 2.05
C ASP A 164 -15.59 -6.24 2.02
N LEU A 165 -14.50 -6.52 2.71
CA LEU A 165 -13.34 -5.65 2.73
C LEU A 165 -12.20 -6.25 1.91
N LEU A 166 -11.70 -5.51 0.93
CA LEU A 166 -10.52 -5.85 0.15
C LEU A 166 -9.37 -4.89 0.49
N GLY A 167 -8.25 -5.42 0.96
CA GLY A 167 -7.06 -4.64 1.27
C GLY A 167 -5.85 -5.13 0.49
N TYR A 168 -5.14 -4.22 -0.17
CA TYR A 168 -3.90 -4.49 -0.90
C TYR A 168 -2.68 -3.92 -0.18
N SER A 169 -1.63 -4.73 0.00
CA SER A 169 -0.37 -4.30 0.61
C SER A 169 -0.56 -3.65 1.98
N MET A 170 -0.08 -2.43 2.19
CA MET A 170 -0.36 -1.66 3.42
C MET A 170 -1.86 -1.54 3.72
N GLY A 171 -2.70 -1.40 2.69
CA GLY A 171 -4.17 -1.40 2.82
C GLY A 171 -4.71 -2.71 3.41
N GLY A 172 -4.03 -3.83 3.16
CA GLY A 172 -4.30 -5.11 3.83
C GLY A 172 -3.98 -5.08 5.32
N GLY A 173 -2.82 -4.52 5.69
CA GLY A 173 -2.46 -4.31 7.10
C GLY A 173 -3.47 -3.41 7.84
N VAL A 174 -3.91 -2.33 7.20
CA VAL A 174 -4.98 -1.47 7.72
C VAL A 174 -6.31 -2.24 7.83
N ALA A 175 -6.65 -3.04 6.83
CA ALA A 175 -7.87 -3.85 6.82
C ALA A 175 -7.92 -4.83 8.00
N VAL A 176 -6.80 -5.49 8.34
CA VAL A 176 -6.70 -6.36 9.53
C VAL A 176 -7.01 -5.59 10.82
N HIS A 177 -6.49 -4.38 10.97
CA HIS A 177 -6.82 -3.51 12.12
C HIS A 177 -8.30 -3.11 12.14
N PHE A 178 -8.87 -2.80 10.97
CA PHE A 178 -10.28 -2.47 10.85
C PHE A 178 -11.17 -3.65 11.28
N VAL A 179 -10.88 -4.85 10.81
CA VAL A 179 -11.60 -6.09 11.18
C VAL A 179 -11.48 -6.36 12.67
N ALA A 180 -10.29 -6.18 13.24
CA ALA A 180 -10.07 -6.36 14.67
C ALA A 180 -10.95 -5.41 15.52
N ALA A 181 -11.24 -4.20 15.03
CA ALA A 181 -12.09 -3.23 15.70
C ALA A 181 -13.59 -3.42 15.42
N PHE A 182 -13.96 -3.80 14.19
CA PHE A 182 -15.36 -3.87 13.72
C PHE A 182 -15.69 -5.22 13.06
N PRO A 183 -15.43 -6.36 13.72
CA PRO A 183 -15.51 -7.69 13.11
C PRO A 183 -16.90 -8.05 12.60
N ARG A 184 -17.94 -7.54 13.28
CA ARG A 184 -19.35 -7.74 12.94
C ARG A 184 -19.77 -7.05 11.67
N MET A 185 -19.08 -5.96 11.29
CA MET A 185 -19.52 -5.14 10.16
C MET A 185 -19.18 -5.78 8.81
N LEU A 186 -18.25 -6.73 8.79
CA LEU A 186 -17.75 -7.36 7.59
C LEU A 186 -18.41 -8.71 7.34
N ARG A 187 -18.65 -8.98 6.07
CA ARG A 187 -19.08 -10.27 5.56
C ARG A 187 -17.91 -11.20 5.29
N SER A 188 -16.86 -10.67 4.65
CA SER A 188 -15.60 -11.37 4.42
C SER A 188 -14.44 -10.38 4.33
N LEU A 189 -13.23 -10.91 4.47
CA LEU A 189 -11.97 -10.17 4.30
C LEU A 189 -11.15 -10.80 3.18
N ILE A 190 -10.76 -9.99 2.20
CA ILE A 190 -9.90 -10.38 1.07
C ILE A 190 -8.61 -9.57 1.17
N LEU A 191 -7.47 -10.25 1.24
CA LEU A 191 -6.16 -9.63 1.42
C LEU A 191 -5.25 -9.98 0.25
N LEU A 192 -4.82 -8.95 -0.47
CA LEU A 192 -3.90 -9.08 -1.60
C LEU A 192 -2.50 -8.65 -1.13
N ALA A 193 -1.57 -9.59 -1.04
CA ALA A 193 -0.21 -9.39 -0.51
C ALA A 193 -0.19 -8.45 0.71
N PRO A 194 -0.93 -8.74 1.80
CA PRO A 194 -1.12 -7.80 2.90
C PRO A 194 0.17 -7.52 3.66
N ALA A 195 0.34 -6.32 4.20
CA ALA A 195 1.42 -6.00 5.13
C ALA A 195 1.13 -6.47 6.58
N GLY A 196 2.12 -6.40 7.46
CA GLY A 196 1.98 -6.59 8.91
C GLY A 196 2.76 -7.78 9.48
N LEU A 197 2.87 -8.89 8.74
CA LEU A 197 3.72 -10.04 9.10
C LEU A 197 5.01 -10.07 8.26
N VAL A 198 5.28 -9.03 7.47
CA VAL A 198 6.53 -8.93 6.72
C VAL A 198 7.72 -8.85 7.69
N ARG A 199 8.75 -9.64 7.42
CA ARG A 199 9.96 -9.72 8.24
C ARG A 199 10.73 -8.39 8.29
N PRO A 200 11.04 -7.84 9.48
CA PRO A 200 11.76 -6.56 9.61
C PRO A 200 13.11 -6.53 8.90
N GLU A 201 13.77 -7.67 8.75
CA GLU A 201 15.09 -7.83 8.11
C GLU A 201 15.04 -7.45 6.62
N ARG A 202 13.88 -7.69 5.95
CA ARG A 202 13.64 -7.28 4.56
C ARG A 202 13.54 -5.77 4.39
N PHE A 203 13.30 -5.04 5.48
CA PHE A 203 13.26 -3.57 5.51
C PHE A 203 14.57 -2.95 6.02
N GLY A 204 15.67 -3.72 6.19
CA GLY A 204 17.00 -3.21 6.52
C GLY A 204 17.08 -2.36 7.79
N ALA A 205 17.58 -2.93 8.90
CA ALA A 205 17.62 -2.30 10.22
C ALA A 205 18.19 -0.85 10.24
N ALA A 206 19.23 -0.57 9.44
CA ALA A 206 19.83 0.75 9.33
C ALA A 206 18.87 1.80 8.76
N ALA A 207 18.06 1.43 7.76
CA ALA A 207 17.12 2.34 7.14
C ALA A 207 15.88 2.54 8.03
N ARG A 208 15.38 1.50 8.70
CA ARG A 208 14.35 1.65 9.75
C ARG A 208 14.83 2.61 10.84
N PHE A 209 16.07 2.46 11.31
CA PHE A 209 16.67 3.39 12.29
C PHE A 209 16.74 4.83 11.77
N VAL A 210 17.07 5.06 10.49
CA VAL A 210 17.07 6.41 9.90
C VAL A 210 15.67 7.04 9.94
N PHE A 211 14.61 6.27 9.65
CA PHE A 211 13.24 6.79 9.70
C PHE A 211 12.71 6.97 11.13
N THR A 212 13.10 6.13 12.08
CA THR A 212 12.56 6.15 13.45
C THR A 212 13.38 6.94 14.46
N SER A 213 14.69 7.14 14.24
CA SER A 213 15.59 7.76 15.22
C SER A 213 15.35 9.25 15.44
N GLY A 214 14.70 9.94 14.50
CA GLY A 214 14.53 11.40 14.53
C GLY A 214 15.83 12.20 14.39
N LEU A 215 16.98 11.53 14.26
CA LEU A 215 18.32 12.13 14.17
C LEU A 215 18.56 12.80 12.82
N VAL A 216 17.91 12.31 11.76
CA VAL A 216 18.00 12.92 10.42
C VAL A 216 16.92 14.00 10.30
N PRO A 217 17.30 15.25 9.99
CA PRO A 217 16.34 16.32 9.72
C PRO A 217 15.26 15.92 8.72
N GLU A 218 14.01 16.24 9.02
CA GLU A 218 12.86 15.80 8.23
C GLU A 218 12.95 16.25 6.77
N ARG A 219 13.42 17.47 6.52
CA ARG A 219 13.62 18.00 5.15
C ARG A 219 14.69 17.25 4.37
N LEU A 220 15.76 16.83 5.04
CA LEU A 220 16.82 16.04 4.42
C LEU A 220 16.32 14.64 4.10
N LEU A 221 15.62 14.01 5.04
CA LEU A 221 15.01 12.70 4.84
C LEU A 221 13.97 12.74 3.71
N ALA A 222 13.13 13.77 3.65
CA ALA A 222 12.18 13.99 2.56
C ALA A 222 12.87 14.17 1.21
N ALA A 223 13.99 14.90 1.15
CA ALA A 223 14.76 15.05 -0.08
C ALA A 223 15.39 13.71 -0.55
N ILE A 224 15.92 12.91 0.39
CA ILE A 224 16.46 11.57 0.10
C ILE A 224 15.36 10.64 -0.39
N THR A 225 14.22 10.61 0.30
CA THR A 225 13.03 9.81 -0.06
C THR A 225 12.51 10.19 -1.43
N ARG A 226 12.32 11.49 -1.72
CA ARG A 226 11.88 11.97 -3.04
C ARG A 226 12.87 11.58 -4.14
N ARG A 227 14.18 11.66 -3.88
CA ARG A 227 15.21 11.24 -4.86
C ARG A 227 15.16 9.75 -5.14
N ARG A 228 14.87 8.92 -4.14
CA ARG A 228 14.78 7.46 -4.30
C ARG A 228 13.50 7.04 -5.00
N LEU A 229 12.35 7.57 -4.59
CA LEU A 229 11.06 7.29 -5.24
C LEU A 229 11.03 7.73 -6.73
N ARG A 230 11.88 8.68 -7.13
CA ARG A 230 12.05 9.10 -8.53
C ARG A 230 12.95 8.19 -9.36
N ARG A 231 13.75 7.31 -8.74
CA ARG A 231 14.63 6.41 -9.48
C ARG A 231 13.82 5.18 -9.91
N PRO A 232 13.62 4.93 -11.21
CA PRO A 232 13.14 3.62 -11.63
C PRO A 232 14.17 2.59 -11.15
N ILE A 233 13.71 1.46 -10.61
CA ILE A 233 14.59 0.34 -10.25
C ILE A 233 15.20 -0.16 -11.57
N SER A 234 16.35 0.41 -11.96
CA SER A 234 17.07 -0.01 -13.15
C SER A 234 17.42 -1.49 -13.01
N SER A 235 17.02 -2.28 -13.99
CA SER A 235 17.48 -3.64 -14.26
C SER A 235 18.96 -3.81 -13.91
N ARG A 236 19.28 -4.44 -12.76
CA ARG A 236 20.57 -5.09 -12.57
C ARG A 236 20.53 -6.34 -13.44
N ARG A 237 20.91 -6.16 -14.70
CA ARG A 237 21.17 -7.20 -15.68
C ARG A 237 22.21 -8.13 -15.06
N THR A 238 21.80 -9.28 -14.57
CA THR A 238 22.72 -10.38 -14.30
C THR A 238 23.17 -10.86 -15.66
N GLU A 239 24.35 -10.43 -16.12
CA GLU A 239 24.90 -11.00 -17.36
C GLU A 239 25.12 -12.51 -17.15
N PRO A 240 24.72 -13.36 -18.11
CA PRO A 240 25.10 -14.76 -18.08
C PRO A 240 26.61 -14.83 -18.35
N ARG A 241 27.39 -15.27 -17.35
CA ARG A 241 28.77 -15.70 -17.57
C ARG A 241 28.75 -16.88 -18.55
N GLN A 242 29.13 -16.58 -19.79
CA GLN A 242 29.45 -17.56 -20.82
C GLN A 242 30.54 -18.50 -20.28
N LYS A 243 30.22 -19.79 -20.18
CA LYS A 243 31.18 -20.84 -19.83
C LYS A 243 31.98 -21.20 -21.07
N ASP A 244 33.20 -20.69 -21.15
CA ASP A 244 34.26 -21.33 -21.92
C ASP A 244 35.30 -21.86 -20.91
N GLY A 245 35.61 -23.15 -20.99
CA GLY A 245 36.80 -23.75 -20.37
C GLY A 245 37.70 -24.36 -21.45
N PRO A 246 38.82 -25.05 -21.12
CA PRO A 246 39.43 -25.25 -19.80
C PRO A 246 40.96 -25.00 -19.77
N SER A 247 41.58 -24.87 -18.58
CA SER A 247 42.91 -25.43 -18.26
C SER A 247 43.33 -25.22 -16.79
N HIS A 248 44.25 -26.08 -16.35
CA HIS A 248 44.58 -26.52 -15.00
C HIS A 248 45.30 -25.52 -14.06
N SER A 249 45.00 -25.59 -12.75
CA SER A 249 45.88 -26.15 -11.69
C SER A 249 45.73 -25.49 -10.30
N SER A 250 45.54 -26.36 -9.29
CA SER A 250 45.88 -26.25 -7.86
C SER A 250 45.87 -24.89 -7.12
N SER A 251 44.95 -24.75 -6.15
CA SER A 251 45.25 -24.85 -4.70
C SER A 251 44.31 -24.02 -3.80
N SER A 252 43.97 -24.65 -2.68
CA SER A 252 43.44 -24.07 -1.43
C SER A 252 41.98 -23.59 -1.38
N SER A 253 41.29 -24.25 -0.45
CA SER A 253 40.01 -23.95 0.19
C SER A 253 39.72 -22.47 0.44
N LYS A 254 38.53 -22.01 0.00
CA LYS A 254 37.63 -21.11 0.75
C LYS A 254 36.27 -21.09 0.03
N GLN A 255 35.24 -21.66 0.66
CA GLN A 255 33.85 -21.39 0.31
C GLN A 255 33.59 -19.87 0.43
N PRO A 256 32.97 -19.21 -0.55
CA PRO A 256 32.32 -17.93 -0.32
C PRO A 256 30.91 -18.18 0.20
N SER A 257 30.64 -17.60 1.36
CA SER A 257 29.35 -17.45 1.99
C SER A 257 28.32 -16.80 1.05
N VAL A 258 27.10 -17.32 1.11
CA VAL A 258 25.88 -16.69 0.60
C VAL A 258 25.70 -15.39 1.38
N LEU A 259 26.15 -14.25 0.83
CA LEU A 259 25.94 -12.95 1.43
C LEU A 259 24.65 -12.34 0.87
N GLU A 260 23.68 -12.24 1.77
CA GLU A 260 22.34 -11.65 1.69
C GLU A 260 22.21 -10.46 0.74
N LYS A 261 21.25 -10.55 -0.20
CA LYS A 261 20.70 -9.39 -0.90
C LYS A 261 19.74 -8.67 0.05
N SER A 262 20.25 -7.72 0.83
CA SER A 262 19.42 -6.79 1.60
C SER A 262 18.75 -5.79 0.64
N THR A 263 17.46 -5.96 0.40
CA THR A 263 16.59 -4.95 -0.23
C THR A 263 16.44 -3.80 0.77
N GLN A 264 16.71 -2.55 0.38
CA GLN A 264 16.47 -1.44 1.30
C GLN A 264 14.95 -1.22 1.45
N PRO A 265 14.43 -0.74 2.58
CA PRO A 265 12.98 -0.61 2.83
C PRO A 265 12.28 0.36 1.88
N ILE A 266 13.03 1.34 1.35
CA ILE A 266 12.56 2.25 0.32
C ILE A 266 12.42 1.49 -1.02
N ASP A 267 13.25 0.49 -1.28
CA ASP A 267 13.18 -0.33 -2.49
C ASP A 267 11.99 -1.30 -2.42
N ALA A 268 11.66 -1.85 -1.24
CA ALA A 268 10.46 -2.67 -1.03
C ALA A 268 9.13 -1.88 -1.14
N SER A 269 9.16 -0.57 -0.90
CA SER A 269 7.98 0.32 -1.06
C SER A 269 7.90 0.94 -2.46
N VAL A 270 9.02 1.02 -3.20
CA VAL A 270 9.04 1.24 -4.66
C VAL A 270 8.62 -0.04 -5.40
N ALA A 271 8.87 -1.22 -4.83
CA ALA A 271 8.45 -2.50 -5.39
C ALA A 271 6.93 -2.67 -5.48
N GLU A 272 6.12 -1.83 -4.80
CA GLU A 272 4.67 -1.75 -5.07
C GLU A 272 4.33 -1.42 -6.53
N VAL A 273 5.29 -0.87 -7.28
CA VAL A 273 5.05 -0.36 -8.63
C VAL A 273 6.03 -0.90 -9.68
N VAL A 274 7.03 -1.69 -9.28
CA VAL A 274 8.00 -2.31 -10.18
C VAL A 274 8.44 -3.66 -9.63
N ASP A 275 7.88 -4.74 -10.18
CA ASP A 275 8.66 -5.96 -10.37
C ASP A 275 8.54 -6.47 -11.81
N VAL A 276 9.22 -5.77 -12.73
CA VAL A 276 9.39 -6.25 -14.12
C VAL A 276 10.63 -7.16 -14.20
N ARG A 277 10.96 -7.92 -13.15
CA ARG A 277 12.06 -8.89 -13.18
C ARG A 277 11.52 -10.31 -13.24
N ASP A 278 12.05 -11.04 -14.24
CA ASP A 278 11.76 -12.43 -14.58
C ASP A 278 10.30 -12.79 -14.91
N THR A 279 9.61 -11.97 -15.72
CA THR A 279 8.47 -12.48 -16.52
C THR A 279 8.87 -13.65 -17.43
N ALA A 280 10.17 -13.82 -17.70
CA ALA A 280 10.72 -14.98 -18.40
C ALA A 280 10.64 -16.28 -17.58
N SER A 281 10.46 -16.19 -16.26
CA SER A 281 10.24 -17.34 -15.36
C SER A 281 8.77 -17.69 -15.18
N GLU A 282 7.84 -16.79 -15.55
CA GLU A 282 6.41 -17.07 -15.44
C GLU A 282 5.90 -17.82 -16.68
N LEU A 283 5.11 -18.86 -16.45
CA LEU A 283 4.48 -19.65 -17.52
C LEU A 283 3.33 -18.89 -18.19
N GLU A 284 2.76 -17.92 -17.50
CA GLU A 284 1.63 -17.11 -17.96
C GLU A 284 2.07 -15.65 -18.15
N HIS A 285 1.61 -15.03 -19.23
CA HIS A 285 1.93 -13.64 -19.52
C HIS A 285 1.02 -12.68 -18.74
N PRO A 286 1.54 -11.51 -18.31
CA PRO A 286 0.72 -10.49 -17.67
C PRO A 286 -0.33 -9.95 -18.64
N GLU A 287 -1.45 -9.50 -18.08
CA GLU A 287 -2.54 -8.88 -18.82
C GLU A 287 -2.02 -7.61 -19.53
N PRO A 288 -2.21 -7.46 -20.86
CA PRO A 288 -1.70 -6.30 -21.60
C PRO A 288 -2.15 -4.96 -21.01
N ARG A 289 -3.45 -4.81 -20.72
CA ARG A 289 -4.01 -3.63 -20.04
C ARG A 289 -3.46 -3.44 -18.62
N GLY A 290 -3.18 -4.55 -17.93
CA GLY A 290 -2.60 -4.54 -16.59
C GLY A 290 -1.17 -4.00 -16.58
N SER A 291 -0.36 -4.40 -17.57
CA SER A 291 1.00 -3.90 -17.75
C SER A 291 1.03 -2.42 -18.13
N ASP A 292 0.13 -1.97 -19.01
CA ASP A 292 -0.04 -0.54 -19.31
C ASP A 292 -0.47 0.27 -18.08
N LEU A 293 -1.41 -0.26 -17.29
CA LEU A 293 -1.81 0.36 -16.03
C LEU A 293 -0.62 0.49 -15.06
N GLY A 294 0.19 -0.56 -14.88
CA GLY A 294 1.38 -0.49 -14.03
C GLY A 294 2.33 0.65 -14.42
N MET A 295 2.55 0.85 -15.73
CA MET A 295 3.34 1.98 -16.24
C MET A 295 2.68 3.35 -15.97
N ARG A 296 1.36 3.44 -16.10
CA ARG A 296 0.59 4.66 -15.77
C ARG A 296 0.66 4.99 -14.28
N VAL A 297 0.49 4.00 -13.41
CA VAL A 297 0.63 4.17 -11.95
C VAL A 297 2.03 4.69 -11.62
N MET A 298 3.09 4.14 -12.22
CA MET A 298 4.46 4.62 -12.02
C MET A 298 4.63 6.10 -12.37
N ARG A 299 4.17 6.49 -13.55
CA ARG A 299 4.23 7.90 -13.98
C ARG A 299 3.43 8.79 -13.05
N TYR A 300 2.26 8.34 -12.60
CA TYR A 300 1.44 9.08 -11.66
C TYR A 300 2.09 9.23 -10.27
N VAL A 301 2.78 8.21 -9.75
CA VAL A 301 3.60 8.33 -8.54
C VAL A 301 4.69 9.39 -8.73
N GLY A 302 5.36 9.37 -9.89
CA GLY A 302 6.31 10.43 -10.29
C GLY A 302 5.68 11.83 -10.31
N TRP A 303 4.44 11.93 -10.76
CA TRP A 303 3.66 13.16 -10.76
C TRP A 303 3.30 13.62 -9.34
N MET A 304 2.81 12.72 -8.47
CA MET A 304 2.51 13.01 -7.06
C MET A 304 3.74 13.49 -6.30
N LEU A 305 4.91 12.90 -6.55
CA LEU A 305 6.17 13.34 -5.97
C LEU A 305 6.47 14.82 -6.23
N THR A 306 5.91 15.39 -7.29
CA THR A 306 6.13 16.79 -7.69
C THR A 306 4.97 17.69 -7.31
N HIS A 307 3.74 17.20 -7.40
CA HIS A 307 2.51 18.00 -7.35
C HIS A 307 1.69 17.81 -6.08
N HIS A 308 1.96 16.77 -5.29
CA HIS A 308 1.26 16.47 -4.06
C HIS A 308 2.15 16.76 -2.84
N GLU A 309 1.95 17.90 -2.17
CA GLU A 309 2.77 18.30 -1.02
C GLU A 309 2.67 17.31 0.15
N GLY A 310 1.48 16.74 0.37
CA GLY A 310 1.24 15.72 1.39
C GLY A 310 1.84 14.33 1.12
N PHE A 311 2.28 14.01 -0.10
CA PHE A 311 2.67 12.64 -0.46
C PHE A 311 3.93 12.15 0.25
N VAL A 312 5.02 12.92 0.19
CA VAL A 312 6.28 12.53 0.83
C VAL A 312 6.16 12.48 2.35
N PRO A 313 5.57 13.47 3.05
CA PRO A 313 5.33 13.38 4.49
C PRO A 313 4.47 12.17 4.89
N ALA A 314 3.37 11.92 4.17
CA ALA A 314 2.48 10.78 4.44
C ALA A 314 3.21 9.45 4.28
N PHE A 315 3.93 9.28 3.17
CA PHE A 315 4.74 8.10 2.90
C PHE A 315 5.77 7.85 4.01
N MET A 316 6.53 8.89 4.39
CA MET A 316 7.53 8.78 5.46
C MET A 316 6.89 8.42 6.81
N SER A 317 5.72 8.99 7.13
CA SER A 317 4.99 8.63 8.34
C SER A 317 4.50 7.18 8.27
N CYS A 318 4.06 6.67 7.12
CA CYS A 318 3.71 5.26 6.99
C CYS A 318 4.88 4.32 7.26
N ILE A 319 6.09 4.63 6.76
CA ILE A 319 7.28 3.82 7.04
C ILE A 319 7.56 3.72 8.55
N ARG A 320 7.20 4.75 9.32
CA ARG A 320 7.38 4.77 10.78
C ARG A 320 6.23 4.11 11.53
N ASP A 321 4.99 4.44 11.15
CA ASP A 321 3.81 4.31 12.02
C ASP A 321 2.73 3.39 11.45
N ALA A 322 2.73 3.10 10.14
CA ALA A 322 1.74 2.23 9.52
C ALA A 322 1.96 0.75 9.90
N PRO A 323 0.93 -0.10 9.83
CA PRO A 323 1.01 -1.52 10.19
C PRO A 323 1.75 -2.36 9.12
N LEU A 324 2.99 -2.01 8.81
CA LEU A 324 3.82 -2.66 7.78
C LEU A 324 4.48 -3.94 8.28
N VAL A 325 4.94 -3.95 9.54
CA VAL A 325 5.69 -5.04 10.17
C VAL A 325 5.33 -5.17 11.65
N GLY A 326 5.62 -6.32 12.26
CA GLY A 326 5.50 -6.51 13.71
C GLY A 326 4.06 -6.47 14.22
N GLN A 327 3.10 -6.95 13.43
CA GLN A 327 1.67 -6.87 13.73
C GLN A 327 1.09 -8.18 14.27
N GLN A 328 1.91 -9.09 14.81
CA GLN A 328 1.50 -10.43 15.23
C GLN A 328 0.28 -10.43 16.19
N ALA A 329 0.20 -9.46 17.10
CA ALA A 329 -0.90 -9.37 18.06
C ALA A 329 -2.26 -9.11 17.39
N VAL A 330 -2.33 -8.22 16.40
CA VAL A 330 -3.59 -7.94 15.70
C VAL A 330 -3.94 -9.08 14.72
N TRP A 331 -2.94 -9.74 14.13
CA TRP A 331 -3.14 -10.92 13.30
C TRP A 331 -3.65 -12.12 14.12
N ALA A 332 -3.16 -12.31 15.35
CA ALA A 332 -3.70 -13.31 16.27
C ALA A 332 -5.17 -13.02 16.63
N ARG A 333 -5.53 -11.73 16.79
CA ARG A 333 -6.92 -11.31 17.00
C ARG A 333 -7.80 -11.57 15.77
N LEU A 334 -7.31 -11.27 14.57
CA LEU A 334 -7.99 -11.63 13.33
C LEU A 334 -8.21 -13.15 13.25
N ALA A 335 -7.20 -13.94 13.57
CA ALA A 335 -7.30 -15.39 13.53
C ALA A 335 -8.37 -15.92 14.52
N ALA A 336 -8.48 -15.34 15.71
CA ALA A 336 -9.55 -15.64 16.65
C ALA A 336 -10.94 -15.32 16.05
N ILE A 337 -11.09 -14.16 15.40
CA ILE A 337 -12.33 -13.75 14.72
C ILE A 337 -12.70 -14.72 13.59
N VAL A 338 -11.73 -15.16 12.80
CA VAL A 338 -11.92 -16.15 11.72
C VAL A 338 -12.38 -17.50 12.26
N ARG A 339 -11.90 -17.90 13.45
CA ARG A 339 -12.37 -19.11 14.15
C ARG A 339 -13.70 -18.94 14.89
N GLY A 340 -14.30 -17.75 14.89
CA GLY A 340 -15.54 -17.48 15.63
C GLY A 340 -15.34 -17.24 17.14
N SER A 341 -14.11 -16.97 17.59
CA SER A 341 -13.79 -16.61 18.97
C SER A 341 -13.64 -15.09 19.12
N GLN A 342 -14.44 -14.48 19.99
CA GLN A 342 -14.33 -13.06 20.35
C GLN A 342 -14.36 -12.90 21.87
N ASP A 343 -13.43 -12.12 22.42
CA ASP A 343 -13.37 -11.75 23.84
C ASP A 343 -13.40 -12.93 24.83
N GLY A 344 -12.76 -14.04 24.48
CA GLY A 344 -12.63 -15.21 25.35
C GLY A 344 -13.90 -16.05 25.50
N GLN A 345 -14.97 -15.74 24.75
CA GLN A 345 -16.15 -16.60 24.67
C GLN A 345 -16.22 -17.25 23.28
N GLU A 346 -16.29 -18.59 23.27
CA GLU A 346 -16.67 -19.35 22.08
C GLU A 346 -18.12 -19.02 21.74
N LYS A 347 -18.35 -18.40 20.58
CA LYS A 347 -19.69 -18.18 20.06
C LYS A 347 -20.09 -19.32 19.13
N GLN A 348 -21.35 -19.71 19.22
CA GLN A 348 -22.02 -20.54 18.21
C GLN A 348 -22.36 -19.68 16.99
N GLY A 349 -21.49 -19.67 15.99
CA GLY A 349 -21.70 -19.01 14.69
C GLY A 349 -20.46 -19.14 13.79
N PRO A 350 -20.59 -19.08 12.45
CA PRO A 350 -19.44 -19.12 11.57
C PRO A 350 -18.58 -17.88 11.82
N GLY A 351 -17.26 -18.06 11.92
CA GLY A 351 -16.32 -16.94 11.99
C GLY A 351 -16.22 -16.19 10.67
N LEU A 352 -15.38 -15.15 10.64
CA LEU A 352 -15.19 -14.34 9.43
C LEU A 352 -14.51 -15.15 8.32
N SER A 353 -15.09 -15.17 7.13
CA SER A 353 -14.44 -15.77 5.95
C SER A 353 -13.23 -14.93 5.51
N LEU A 354 -12.08 -15.58 5.37
CA LEU A 354 -10.81 -14.96 5.01
C LEU A 354 -10.27 -15.54 3.69
N CYS A 355 -9.90 -14.65 2.77
CA CYS A 355 -9.20 -14.98 1.53
C CYS A 355 -7.86 -14.23 1.47
N LEU A 356 -6.78 -14.95 1.22
CA LEU A 356 -5.42 -14.44 1.09
C LEU A 356 -4.89 -14.80 -0.29
N VAL A 357 -4.41 -13.78 -1.02
CA VAL A 357 -3.84 -13.93 -2.37
C VAL A 357 -2.45 -13.32 -2.40
N PHE A 358 -1.49 -14.07 -2.93
CA PHE A 358 -0.09 -13.65 -3.03
C PHE A 358 0.42 -13.74 -4.47
N GLY A 359 1.37 -12.87 -4.83
CA GLY A 359 2.14 -13.02 -6.06
C GLY A 359 3.23 -14.07 -5.89
N ARG A 360 3.42 -14.95 -6.87
CA ARG A 360 4.44 -16.00 -6.85
C ARG A 360 5.86 -15.44 -6.77
N LEU A 361 6.10 -14.31 -7.42
CA LEU A 361 7.40 -13.64 -7.48
C LEU A 361 7.49 -12.44 -6.52
N ASP A 362 6.56 -12.30 -5.58
CA ASP A 362 6.52 -11.16 -4.67
C ASP A 362 7.72 -11.16 -3.69
N GLU A 363 8.68 -10.26 -3.93
CA GLU A 363 9.87 -10.08 -3.09
C GLU A 363 9.56 -9.36 -1.76
N VAL A 364 8.43 -8.66 -1.67
CA VAL A 364 8.03 -7.87 -0.50
C VAL A 364 7.25 -8.74 0.48
N VAL A 365 6.22 -9.43 -0.01
CA VAL A 365 5.29 -10.25 0.76
C VAL A 365 5.38 -11.69 0.28
N ASN A 366 6.29 -12.44 0.91
CA ASN A 366 6.49 -13.84 0.56
C ASN A 366 5.39 -14.74 1.16
N ALA A 367 4.74 -15.51 0.30
CA ALA A 367 3.65 -16.40 0.68
C ALA A 367 4.07 -17.50 1.69
N GLU A 368 5.28 -18.04 1.57
CA GLU A 368 5.76 -19.10 2.47
C GLU A 368 6.05 -18.56 3.87
N ASP A 369 6.70 -17.40 3.97
CA ASP A 369 6.91 -16.69 5.23
C ASP A 369 5.56 -16.39 5.91
N TYR A 370 4.59 -15.89 5.15
CA TYR A 370 3.23 -15.63 5.65
C TYR A 370 2.53 -16.91 6.11
N ALA A 371 2.66 -18.01 5.37
CA ALA A 371 2.08 -19.29 5.74
C ALA A 371 2.68 -19.81 7.06
N ALA A 372 4.00 -19.72 7.22
CA ALA A 372 4.70 -20.13 8.42
C ALA A 372 4.25 -19.34 9.67
N ASP A 373 4.01 -18.04 9.53
CA ASP A 373 3.63 -17.18 10.65
C ASP A 373 2.12 -17.23 10.95
N LEU A 374 1.27 -17.26 9.91
CA LEU A 374 -0.18 -17.08 10.06
C LEU A 374 -0.97 -18.38 10.20
N LEU A 375 -0.59 -19.46 9.50
CA LEU A 375 -1.35 -20.72 9.58
C LEU A 375 -1.41 -21.30 11.00
N PRO A 376 -0.33 -21.26 11.82
CA PRO A 376 -0.42 -21.67 13.22
C PRO A 376 -1.40 -20.81 14.01
N MET A 377 -1.44 -19.50 13.73
CA MET A 377 -2.39 -18.60 14.38
C MET A 377 -3.82 -18.91 13.98
N LEU A 378 -4.08 -19.28 12.71
CA LEU A 378 -5.41 -19.60 12.17
C LEU A 378 -5.94 -20.95 12.66
N GLY A 379 -5.04 -21.88 13.04
CA GLY A 379 -5.40 -23.25 13.44
C GLY A 379 -5.36 -24.24 12.28
N GLY A 380 -4.86 -23.82 11.10
CA GLY A 380 -4.79 -24.65 9.90
C GLY A 380 -5.20 -23.89 8.63
N LYS A 381 -4.87 -24.48 7.47
CA LYS A 381 -5.13 -23.88 6.14
C LYS A 381 -6.62 -23.89 5.79
N GLU A 382 -7.39 -24.80 6.37
CA GLU A 382 -8.84 -24.94 6.16
C GLU A 382 -9.66 -23.74 6.65
N ASN A 383 -9.10 -22.89 7.52
CA ASN A 383 -9.78 -21.72 8.06
C ASN A 383 -9.68 -20.48 7.14
N ALA A 384 -8.96 -20.56 6.03
CA ALA A 384 -8.83 -19.47 5.06
C ALA A 384 -8.61 -19.98 3.64
N THR A 385 -9.14 -19.27 2.64
CA THR A 385 -8.75 -19.48 1.25
C THR A 385 -7.35 -18.91 1.03
N TRP A 386 -6.45 -19.71 0.46
CA TRP A 386 -5.05 -19.36 0.29
C TRP A 386 -4.60 -19.62 -1.14
N GLU A 387 -4.36 -18.55 -1.88
CA GLU A 387 -4.08 -18.61 -3.31
C GLU A 387 -2.77 -17.89 -3.66
N VAL A 388 -2.09 -18.41 -4.68
CA VAL A 388 -0.87 -17.82 -5.24
C VAL A 388 -1.07 -17.65 -6.73
N VAL A 389 -1.00 -16.40 -7.20
CA VAL A 389 -1.16 -16.04 -8.62
C VAL A 389 0.21 -15.76 -9.25
N PRO A 390 0.31 -15.81 -10.59
CA PRO A 390 1.51 -15.34 -11.27
C PRO A 390 1.80 -13.86 -10.96
N GLY A 391 3.06 -13.45 -11.09
CA GLY A 391 3.49 -12.06 -10.97
C GLY A 391 4.11 -11.69 -9.62
N GLY A 392 4.65 -10.47 -9.58
CA GLY A 392 5.24 -9.86 -8.39
C GLY A 392 4.19 -9.15 -7.53
N HIS A 393 4.64 -8.18 -6.72
CA HIS A 393 3.75 -7.42 -5.83
C HIS A 393 2.66 -6.62 -6.58
N GLU A 394 2.86 -6.37 -7.88
CA GLU A 394 1.96 -5.65 -8.79
C GLU A 394 0.82 -6.50 -9.37
N PHE A 395 0.71 -7.78 -9.00
CA PHE A 395 -0.31 -8.71 -9.50
C PHE A 395 -1.77 -8.21 -9.46
N PRO A 396 -2.22 -7.34 -8.53
CA PRO A 396 -3.59 -6.82 -8.58
C PRO A 396 -3.89 -6.01 -9.84
N MET A 397 -2.84 -5.48 -10.48
CA MET A 397 -2.93 -4.77 -11.76
C MET A 397 -2.63 -5.71 -12.93
N THR A 398 -1.57 -6.52 -12.85
CA THR A 398 -1.06 -7.31 -13.99
C THR A 398 -1.73 -8.68 -14.17
N TYR A 399 -2.37 -9.22 -13.14
CA TYR A 399 -3.08 -10.50 -13.14
C TYR A 399 -4.46 -10.35 -12.48
N SER A 400 -5.14 -9.23 -12.76
CA SER A 400 -6.39 -8.87 -12.11
C SER A 400 -7.51 -9.90 -12.34
N ARG A 401 -7.56 -10.58 -13.48
CA ARG A 401 -8.51 -11.66 -13.78
C ARG A 401 -8.27 -12.89 -12.92
N HIS A 402 -7.02 -13.23 -12.62
CA HIS A 402 -6.72 -14.32 -11.69
C HIS A 402 -7.28 -14.00 -10.30
N VAL A 403 -7.07 -12.77 -9.84
CA VAL A 403 -7.62 -12.30 -8.57
C VAL A 403 -9.15 -12.33 -8.58
N LEU A 404 -9.79 -11.85 -9.64
CA LEU A 404 -11.26 -11.88 -9.78
C LEU A 404 -11.81 -13.31 -9.76
N ARG A 405 -11.17 -14.24 -10.47
CA ARG A 405 -11.54 -15.67 -10.46
C ARG A 405 -11.47 -16.25 -9.05
N ILE A 406 -10.42 -15.92 -8.29
CA ILE A 406 -10.28 -16.34 -6.89
C ILE A 406 -11.40 -15.76 -6.03
N ILE A 407 -11.68 -14.46 -6.16
CA ILE A 407 -12.74 -13.79 -5.39
C ILE A 407 -14.11 -14.42 -5.71
N PHE A 408 -14.43 -14.66 -6.98
CA PHE A 408 -15.68 -15.28 -7.40
C PHE A 408 -15.81 -16.71 -6.88
N THR A 409 -14.74 -17.50 -6.95
CA THR A 409 -14.71 -18.85 -6.36
C THR A 409 -14.89 -18.81 -4.85
N PHE A 410 -14.21 -17.88 -4.17
CA PHE A 410 -14.31 -17.68 -2.73
C PHE A 410 -15.72 -17.28 -2.28
N TRP A 411 -16.43 -16.47 -3.06
CA TRP A 411 -17.82 -16.09 -2.79
C TRP A 411 -18.85 -17.13 -3.22
N GLY A 412 -18.45 -18.16 -3.99
CA GLY A 412 -19.37 -19.12 -4.59
C GLY A 412 -20.25 -18.49 -5.67
N GLU A 413 -19.72 -17.52 -6.43
CA GLU A 413 -20.45 -16.87 -7.52
C GLU A 413 -20.81 -17.86 -8.64
N PRO A 414 -21.90 -17.63 -9.39
CA PRO A 414 -22.33 -18.54 -10.45
C PRO A 414 -21.29 -18.67 -11.57
N GLU A 415 -21.26 -19.85 -12.21
CA GLU A 415 -20.39 -20.15 -13.35
C GLU A 415 -20.45 -19.07 -14.45
N GLY A 416 -21.60 -18.42 -14.63
CA GLY A 416 -21.77 -17.34 -15.61
C GLY A 416 -20.86 -16.12 -15.38
N ALA A 417 -20.48 -15.79 -14.14
CA ALA A 417 -19.53 -14.72 -13.85
C ALA A 417 -18.10 -15.13 -14.26
N LEU A 418 -17.74 -16.39 -14.03
CA LEU A 418 -16.44 -16.96 -14.42
C LEU A 418 -16.30 -17.05 -15.94
N VAL A 419 -17.35 -17.48 -16.64
CA VAL A 419 -17.39 -17.57 -18.11
C VAL A 419 -17.20 -16.18 -18.75
N LYS A 420 -17.93 -15.17 -18.29
CA LYS A 420 -17.77 -13.79 -18.80
C LYS A 420 -16.35 -13.25 -18.63
N LEU A 421 -15.73 -13.54 -17.48
CA LEU A 421 -14.36 -13.14 -17.19
C LEU A 421 -13.35 -13.82 -18.13
N GLN A 422 -13.58 -15.10 -18.47
CA GLN A 422 -12.76 -15.83 -19.44
C GLN A 422 -12.90 -15.25 -20.85
N GLU A 423 -14.13 -14.99 -21.30
CA GLU A 423 -14.41 -14.42 -22.61
C GLU A 423 -13.75 -13.03 -22.80
N GLU A 424 -13.76 -12.20 -21.76
CA GLU A 424 -13.04 -10.91 -21.76
C GLU A 424 -11.52 -11.11 -21.96
N GLY A 425 -10.95 -12.12 -21.32
CA GLY A 425 -9.53 -12.47 -21.47
C GLY A 425 -9.15 -12.88 -22.90
N GLU A 426 -9.95 -13.74 -23.50
CA GLU A 426 -9.75 -14.17 -24.88
C GLU A 426 -9.93 -13.02 -25.88
N ALA A 427 -10.84 -12.07 -25.61
CA ALA A 427 -11.03 -10.89 -26.43
C ALA A 427 -9.82 -9.94 -26.38
N GLU A 428 -9.26 -9.71 -25.19
CA GLU A 428 -8.08 -8.85 -25.04
C GLU A 428 -6.83 -9.44 -25.70
N LEU A 429 -6.58 -10.74 -25.52
CA LEU A 429 -5.45 -11.42 -26.16
C LEU A 429 -5.54 -11.38 -27.69
N ARG A 430 -6.76 -11.55 -28.24
CA ARG A 430 -7.01 -11.38 -29.68
C ARG A 430 -6.70 -9.97 -30.16
N ALA A 431 -7.09 -8.94 -29.40
CA ALA A 431 -6.80 -7.55 -29.75
C ALA A 431 -5.29 -7.24 -29.66
N ALA A 432 -4.57 -7.84 -28.71
CA ALA A 432 -3.14 -7.64 -28.54
C ALA A 432 -2.30 -8.33 -29.64
N GLY A 433 -2.75 -9.47 -30.16
CA GLY A 433 -2.08 -10.21 -31.24
C GLY A 433 -2.36 -9.71 -32.68
N GLN A 434 -3.18 -8.67 -32.84
CA GLN A 434 -3.52 -8.06 -34.13
C GLN A 434 -2.71 -6.77 -34.43
N ASN A 435 -1.84 -6.33 -33.50
CA ASN A 435 -0.88 -5.24 -33.68
C ASN A 435 0.53 -5.81 -33.90
#